data_AF-A0AAW2UWH4-F1
#
_entry.id   AF-A0AAW2UWH4-F1
#
_cell.length_a   1.000
_cell.length_b   1.000
_cell.length_c   1.000
_cell.angle_alpha   90.00
_cell.angle_beta   90.00
_cell.angle_gamma   90.00
#
_symmetry.space_group_name_H-M   'P 1'
#
loop_
_entity.id
_entity.type
_entity.pdbx_description
1 polymer ?
#
loop_
_entity_poly.entity_id
_entity_poly.type
_entity_poly.pdbx_seq_one_letter_code
_entity_poly.pdbx_strand_id
1 'polypeptide(L)'
;METSPSTSNSGFSSKPKIFHSLRPPISLPPSTIPFSLPDYVFSLLPHSPPAPSFLIDAATRRRIPLSRLPHLVHTLASNLRRYFHLSKYDVAFILSPNSVHIPLLYLSLLSLGVIISPSNPLSSAPEVSRQIHLTKPVIAFATSVTAATLPFLPKGTVLLDSPQFESLLVSCTSPPSHDVFVPAEVFQNDTAAILYSSGTTGRVKGVELTHRNFVAAIAGVHAGGGAGRKRSSGGWEELGVGWEL
;
A
#
# COMPACT_ATOMS: atom_id res chain seq x y z
N MET A 1 -5.41 -44.89 11.66
CA MET A 1 -6.54 -44.91 10.70
C MET A 1 -6.37 -43.70 9.81
N GLU A 2 -5.58 -43.86 8.75
CA GLU A 2 -5.24 -42.81 7.78
C GLU A 2 -6.48 -42.42 6.97
N THR A 3 -6.84 -41.14 6.99
CA THR A 3 -7.87 -40.61 6.09
C THR A 3 -7.19 -40.22 4.79
N SER A 4 -7.47 -40.98 3.73
CA SER A 4 -7.15 -40.66 2.34
C SER A 4 -7.53 -39.22 1.99
N PRO A 5 -6.67 -38.46 1.29
CA PRO A 5 -7.00 -37.11 0.87
C PRO A 5 -8.09 -37.22 -0.21
N SER A 6 -9.29 -36.74 0.09
CA SER A 6 -10.34 -36.65 -0.92
C SER A 6 -9.89 -35.66 -1.99
N THR A 7 -9.45 -36.19 -3.12
CA THR A 7 -9.12 -35.45 -4.34
C THR A 7 -10.40 -34.96 -5.01
N SER A 8 -11.22 -34.15 -4.32
CA SER A 8 -12.32 -33.46 -4.96
C SER A 8 -11.78 -32.18 -5.60
N ASN A 9 -11.89 -32.08 -6.91
CA ASN A 9 -11.59 -30.85 -7.67
C ASN A 9 -12.50 -29.67 -7.28
N SER A 10 -13.39 -29.83 -6.29
CA SER A 10 -14.30 -28.81 -5.77
C SER A 10 -13.74 -28.02 -4.58
N GLY A 11 -12.70 -28.53 -3.89
CA GLY A 11 -12.14 -27.88 -2.70
C GLY A 11 -13.06 -27.92 -1.47
N PHE A 12 -14.18 -28.65 -1.54
CA PHE A 12 -15.15 -28.77 -0.47
C PHE A 12 -14.77 -29.90 0.49
N SER A 13 -14.68 -29.58 1.79
CA SER A 13 -14.46 -30.56 2.85
C SER A 13 -15.77 -30.85 3.58
N SER A 14 -16.29 -32.08 3.43
CA SER A 14 -17.62 -32.47 3.91
C SER A 14 -17.75 -32.52 5.43
N LYS A 15 -16.66 -32.82 6.15
CA LYS A 15 -16.63 -32.88 7.61
C LYS A 15 -16.85 -31.49 8.25
N PRO A 16 -16.02 -30.47 7.96
CA PRO A 16 -16.24 -29.13 8.48
C PRO A 16 -17.28 -28.32 7.69
N LYS A 17 -17.74 -28.80 6.52
CA LYS A 17 -18.56 -28.05 5.56
C LYS A 17 -17.91 -26.73 5.13
N ILE A 18 -16.60 -26.75 4.91
CA ILE A 18 -15.79 -25.59 4.53
C ILE A 18 -15.28 -25.76 3.10
N PHE A 19 -15.26 -24.67 2.34
CA PHE A 19 -14.58 -24.58 1.06
C PHE A 19 -13.16 -24.06 1.25
N HIS A 20 -12.20 -24.73 0.62
CA HIS A 20 -10.80 -24.33 0.57
C HIS A 20 -10.41 -23.95 -0.85
N SER A 21 -9.44 -23.05 -0.96
CA SER A 21 -8.84 -22.78 -2.26
C SER A 21 -8.19 -24.06 -2.80
N LEU A 22 -8.37 -24.31 -4.10
CA LEU A 22 -7.64 -25.38 -4.81
C LEU A 22 -6.16 -25.01 -5.05
N ARG A 23 -5.80 -23.74 -4.83
CA ARG A 23 -4.40 -23.29 -4.94
C ARG A 23 -3.59 -23.85 -3.77
N PRO A 24 -2.32 -24.23 -4.01
CA PRO A 24 -1.43 -24.65 -2.93
C PRO A 24 -1.35 -23.59 -1.81
N PRO A 25 -1.19 -24.02 -0.55
CA PRO A 25 -1.00 -23.10 0.56
C PRO A 25 0.29 -22.29 0.35
N ILE A 26 0.23 -21.01 0.68
CA ILE A 26 1.35 -20.09 0.49
C ILE A 26 2.03 -19.89 1.84
N SER A 27 3.35 -20.05 1.85
CA SER A 27 4.17 -19.76 3.02
C SER A 27 4.40 -18.27 3.13
N LEU A 28 4.03 -17.68 4.27
CA LEU A 28 4.29 -16.28 4.58
C LEU A 28 5.57 -16.17 5.43
N PRO A 29 6.29 -15.04 5.37
CA PRO A 29 7.44 -14.82 6.24
C PRO A 29 7.06 -14.94 7.73
N PRO A 30 7.97 -15.39 8.61
CA PRO A 30 7.68 -15.50 10.04
C PRO A 30 7.30 -14.16 10.67
N SER A 31 6.27 -14.12 11.51
CA SER A 31 5.84 -12.86 12.17
C SER A 31 6.75 -12.39 13.30
N THR A 32 7.76 -13.18 13.66
CA THR A 32 8.70 -12.88 14.75
C THR A 32 9.87 -12.00 14.32
N ILE A 33 10.09 -11.83 13.02
CA ILE A 33 11.13 -10.96 12.48
C ILE A 33 10.54 -9.58 12.11
N PRO A 34 11.30 -8.48 12.28
CA PRO A 34 10.91 -7.18 11.76
C PRO A 34 10.92 -7.25 10.23
N PHE A 35 9.73 -7.27 9.65
CA PHE A 35 9.53 -7.43 8.22
C PHE A 35 8.23 -6.74 7.82
N SER A 36 8.37 -5.55 7.25
CA SER A 36 7.26 -4.67 6.91
C SER A 36 6.64 -5.03 5.55
N LEU A 37 5.51 -4.38 5.24
CA LEU A 37 4.90 -4.49 3.91
C LEU A 37 5.84 -3.98 2.80
N PRO A 38 6.51 -2.80 2.93
CA PRO A 38 7.54 -2.38 1.99
C PRO A 38 8.67 -3.40 1.81
N ASP A 39 9.16 -4.02 2.89
CA ASP A 39 10.22 -5.04 2.78
C ASP A 39 9.77 -6.23 1.94
N TYR A 40 8.54 -6.69 2.15
CA TYR A 40 7.96 -7.75 1.33
C TYR A 40 7.84 -7.33 -0.14
N VAL A 41 7.30 -6.14 -0.41
CA VAL A 41 7.18 -5.61 -1.78
C VAL A 41 8.55 -5.52 -2.45
N PHE A 42 9.57 -5.03 -1.75
CA PHE A 42 10.93 -4.94 -2.27
C PHE A 42 11.59 -6.30 -2.49
N SER A 43 11.29 -7.30 -1.65
CA SER A 43 11.78 -8.67 -1.83
C SER A 43 11.25 -9.35 -3.11
N LEU A 44 10.09 -8.89 -3.61
CA LEU A 44 9.49 -9.40 -4.85
C LEU A 44 9.99 -8.69 -6.12
N LEU A 45 10.82 -7.65 -5.98
CA LEU A 45 11.31 -6.92 -7.14
C LEU A 45 12.24 -7.81 -8.00
N PRO A 46 12.09 -7.79 -9.33
CA PRO A 46 12.94 -8.58 -10.21
C PRO A 46 14.39 -8.09 -10.11
N HIS A 47 15.32 -9.04 -10.09
CA HIS A 47 16.77 -8.76 -10.07
C HIS A 47 17.32 -8.39 -11.46
N SER A 48 16.56 -8.71 -12.51
CA SER A 48 16.84 -8.39 -13.93
C SER A 48 16.27 -7.02 -14.29
N PRO A 49 16.85 -6.25 -15.24
CA PRO A 49 16.49 -4.85 -15.41
C PRO A 49 14.99 -4.72 -15.68
N PRO A 50 14.26 -4.02 -14.80
CA PRO A 50 12.81 -3.97 -14.89
C PRO A 50 12.38 -3.16 -16.12
N ALA A 51 11.11 -3.32 -16.48
CA ALA A 51 10.44 -2.48 -17.48
C ALA A 51 10.81 -1.00 -17.26
N PRO A 52 10.92 -0.19 -18.33
CA PRO A 52 11.44 1.17 -18.25
C PRO A 52 10.60 2.12 -17.37
N SER A 53 9.39 1.74 -16.98
CA SER A 53 8.49 2.54 -16.16
C SER A 53 7.63 1.65 -15.24
N PHE A 54 7.51 2.04 -13.96
CA PHE A 54 6.65 1.40 -12.97
C PHE A 54 5.38 2.22 -12.71
N LEU A 55 5.53 3.47 -12.29
CA LEU A 55 4.40 4.39 -12.13
C LEU A 55 4.38 5.35 -13.31
N ILE A 56 3.20 5.53 -13.91
CA ILE A 56 2.97 6.41 -15.04
C ILE A 56 1.78 7.30 -14.69
N ASP A 57 2.02 8.60 -14.71
CA ASP A 57 0.95 9.59 -14.72
C ASP A 57 0.45 9.73 -16.16
N ALA A 58 -0.80 9.37 -16.41
CA ALA A 58 -1.38 9.42 -17.75
C ALA A 58 -1.56 10.86 -18.26
N ALA A 59 -1.86 11.81 -17.37
CA ALA A 59 -2.13 13.20 -17.72
C ALA A 59 -0.82 13.96 -17.97
N THR A 60 0.15 13.84 -17.06
CA THR A 60 1.44 14.57 -17.17
C THR A 60 2.49 13.81 -17.96
N ARG A 61 2.23 12.54 -18.31
CA ARG A 61 3.19 11.60 -18.90
C ARG A 61 4.44 11.34 -18.05
N ARG A 62 4.45 11.80 -16.79
CA ARG A 62 5.55 11.55 -15.85
C ARG A 62 5.68 10.05 -15.60
N ARG A 63 6.93 9.57 -15.58
CA ARG A 63 7.23 8.16 -15.33
C ARG A 63 8.23 8.03 -14.19
N ILE A 64 7.94 7.13 -13.27
CA ILE A 64 8.88 6.71 -12.23
C ILE A 64 9.31 5.28 -12.56
N PRO A 65 10.59 5.06 -12.91
CA PRO A 65 11.10 3.72 -13.18
C PRO A 65 11.20 2.91 -11.87
N LEU A 66 11.04 1.59 -11.96
CA LEU A 66 11.07 0.71 -10.78
C LEU A 66 12.41 0.79 -10.04
N SER A 67 13.51 0.98 -10.77
CA SER A 67 14.86 1.11 -10.22
C SER A 67 15.04 2.31 -9.27
N ARG A 68 14.21 3.35 -9.41
CA ARG A 68 14.24 4.53 -8.53
C ARG A 68 13.41 4.33 -7.27
N LEU A 69 12.50 3.35 -7.25
CA LEU A 69 11.52 3.19 -6.19
C LEU A 69 12.16 3.02 -4.79
N PRO A 70 13.15 2.13 -4.56
CA PRO A 70 13.72 1.97 -3.22
C PRO A 70 14.39 3.25 -2.72
N HIS A 71 15.09 3.96 -3.60
CA HIS A 71 15.74 5.21 -3.26
C HIS A 71 14.74 6.32 -2.92
N LEU A 72 13.70 6.50 -3.73
CA LEU A 72 12.66 7.51 -3.48
C LEU A 72 11.92 7.26 -2.16
N VAL A 73 11.58 5.99 -1.89
CA VAL A 73 10.92 5.59 -0.64
C VAL A 73 11.81 5.83 0.56
N HIS A 74 13.09 5.45 0.48
CA HIS A 74 14.05 5.67 1.57
C HIS A 74 14.26 7.17 1.84
N THR A 75 14.47 7.98 0.79
CA THR A 75 14.66 9.42 0.90
C THR A 75 13.43 10.10 1.50
N LEU A 76 12.23 9.77 1.00
CA LEU A 76 11.00 10.32 1.54
C LEU A 76 10.78 9.91 2.99
N ALA A 77 10.95 8.63 3.35
CA ALA A 77 10.84 8.17 4.73
C ALA A 77 11.81 8.91 5.67
N SER A 78 13.06 9.09 5.27
CA SER A 78 14.06 9.81 6.04
C SER A 78 13.66 11.27 6.27
N ASN A 79 13.21 11.96 5.22
CA ASN A 79 12.78 13.35 5.30
C ASN A 79 11.50 13.50 6.11
N LEU A 80 10.53 12.59 5.98
CA LEU A 80 9.30 12.58 6.76
C LEU A 80 9.57 12.42 8.26
N ARG A 81 10.48 11.52 8.64
CA ARG A 81 10.93 11.38 10.02
C ARG A 81 11.67 12.62 10.52
N ARG A 82 12.55 13.20 9.71
CA ARG A 82 13.38 14.35 10.11
C ARG A 82 12.57 15.63 10.32
N TYR A 83 11.72 15.98 9.36
CA TYR A 83 11.03 17.27 9.34
C TYR A 83 9.70 17.26 10.09
N PHE A 84 9.03 16.12 10.17
CA PHE A 84 7.72 15.99 10.83
C PHE A 84 7.79 15.10 12.07
N HIS A 85 8.97 14.60 12.43
CA HIS A 85 9.17 13.73 13.59
C HIS A 85 8.21 12.52 13.60
N LEU A 86 7.87 12.00 12.42
CA LEU A 86 6.98 10.85 12.30
C LEU A 86 7.66 9.60 12.84
N SER A 87 6.90 8.84 13.63
CA SER A 87 7.39 7.68 14.34
C SER A 87 6.41 6.51 14.24
N LYS A 88 6.87 5.33 14.63
CA LYS A 88 6.05 4.12 14.64
C LYS A 88 4.76 4.35 15.45
N TYR A 89 3.64 3.85 14.95
CA TYR A 89 2.29 4.00 15.51
C TYR A 89 1.65 5.40 15.38
N ASP A 90 2.36 6.40 14.83
CA ASP A 90 1.69 7.60 14.37
C ASP A 90 0.66 7.24 13.28
N VAL A 91 -0.45 7.97 13.24
CA VAL A 91 -1.46 7.82 12.18
C VAL A 91 -1.35 9.00 11.23
N ALA A 92 -1.21 8.71 9.93
CA ALA A 92 -1.22 9.68 8.85
C ALA A 92 -2.53 9.59 8.07
N PHE A 93 -3.26 10.70 7.99
CA PHE A 93 -4.49 10.77 7.19
C PHE A 93 -4.17 11.15 5.76
N ILE A 94 -4.74 10.45 4.77
CA ILE A 94 -4.47 10.72 3.36
C ILE A 94 -5.77 11.07 2.66
N LEU A 95 -5.88 12.30 2.17
CA LEU A 95 -7.04 12.82 1.47
C LEU A 95 -6.62 13.36 0.11
N SER A 96 -6.44 12.47 -0.85
CA SER A 96 -5.89 12.81 -2.17
C SER A 96 -6.57 12.00 -3.27
N PRO A 97 -6.77 12.59 -4.46
CA PRO A 97 -6.98 11.83 -5.70
C PRO A 97 -5.81 10.89 -5.99
N ASN A 98 -6.03 9.99 -6.96
CA ASN A 98 -4.99 9.11 -7.46
C ASN A 98 -3.83 9.93 -8.05
N SER A 99 -2.62 9.61 -7.61
CA SER A 99 -1.37 10.26 -8.03
C SER A 99 -0.22 9.26 -7.97
N VAL A 100 0.82 9.48 -8.77
CA VAL A 100 2.08 8.71 -8.71
C VAL A 100 2.80 8.87 -7.37
N HIS A 101 2.48 9.90 -6.58
CA HIS A 101 3.03 10.12 -5.25
C HIS A 101 2.43 9.19 -4.19
N ILE A 102 1.20 8.72 -4.38
CA ILE A 102 0.49 7.94 -3.35
C ILE A 102 1.21 6.62 -3.04
N PRO A 103 1.65 5.81 -4.03
CA PRO A 103 2.42 4.61 -3.75
C PRO A 103 3.75 4.91 -3.03
N LEU A 104 4.44 5.99 -3.41
CA LEU A 104 5.70 6.40 -2.77
C LEU A 104 5.47 6.79 -1.32
N LEU A 105 4.44 7.60 -1.06
CA LEU A 105 4.04 8.04 0.27
C LEU A 105 3.68 6.85 1.15
N TYR A 106 2.82 5.94 0.68
CA TYR A 106 2.41 4.77 1.46
C TYR A 106 3.60 3.89 1.81
N LEU A 107 4.45 3.55 0.84
CA LEU A 107 5.64 2.74 1.10
C LEU A 107 6.59 3.42 2.10
N SER A 108 6.69 4.75 2.05
CA SER A 108 7.56 5.53 2.95
C SER A 108 7.01 5.65 4.37
N LEU A 109 5.70 5.84 4.52
CA LEU A 109 5.04 5.88 5.84
C LEU A 109 5.08 4.49 6.50
N LEU A 110 4.76 3.45 5.73
CA LEU A 110 4.75 2.07 6.21
C LEU A 110 6.14 1.56 6.61
N SER A 111 7.22 2.03 5.96
CA SER A 111 8.59 1.66 6.36
C SER A 111 9.03 2.33 7.66
N LEU A 112 8.39 3.44 8.05
CA LEU A 112 8.54 4.06 9.36
C LEU A 112 7.62 3.44 10.43
N GLY A 113 6.72 2.52 10.04
CA GLY A 113 5.68 1.97 10.91
C GLY A 113 4.56 2.97 11.22
N VAL A 114 4.40 4.00 10.37
CA VAL A 114 3.28 4.94 10.42
C VAL A 114 2.05 4.28 9.80
N ILE A 115 0.92 4.38 10.50
CA ILE A 115 -0.35 3.82 10.09
C ILE A 115 -0.99 4.75 9.06
N ILE A 116 -1.29 4.23 7.86
CA ILE A 116 -1.96 5.01 6.83
C ILE A 116 -3.48 4.95 7.03
N SER A 117 -4.15 6.10 6.98
CA SER A 117 -5.60 6.19 7.00
C SER A 117 -6.11 6.96 5.78
N PRO A 118 -6.25 6.27 4.64
CA PRO A 118 -6.72 6.90 3.42
C PRO A 118 -8.23 7.16 3.46
N SER A 119 -8.65 8.25 2.84
CA SER A 119 -10.05 8.62 2.66
C SER A 119 -10.33 9.06 1.24
N ASN A 120 -11.61 9.04 0.88
CA ASN A 120 -12.07 9.48 -0.43
C ASN A 120 -11.87 11.01 -0.54
N PRO A 121 -11.13 11.52 -1.54
CA PRO A 121 -10.96 12.97 -1.75
C PRO A 121 -12.28 13.72 -1.97
N LEU A 122 -13.37 13.03 -2.33
CA LEU A 122 -14.71 13.59 -2.48
C LEU A 122 -15.55 13.54 -1.20
N SER A 123 -14.99 13.04 -0.09
CA SER A 123 -15.69 13.03 1.20
C SER A 123 -15.98 14.45 1.68
N SER A 124 -17.18 14.64 2.21
CA SER A 124 -17.60 15.91 2.78
C SER A 124 -16.83 16.24 4.06
N ALA A 125 -16.72 17.54 4.40
CA ALA A 125 -16.03 17.96 5.62
C ALA A 125 -16.55 17.28 6.91
N PRO A 126 -17.87 17.04 7.09
CA PRO A 126 -18.36 16.26 8.24
C PRO A 126 -17.90 14.80 8.23
N GLU A 127 -17.75 14.18 7.06
CA GLU A 127 -17.25 12.81 6.95
C GLU A 127 -15.77 12.72 7.28
N VAL A 128 -14.97 13.61 6.70
CA VAL A 128 -13.54 13.75 6.99
C VAL A 128 -13.32 14.01 8.48
N SER A 129 -14.08 14.94 9.07
CA SER A 129 -14.02 15.24 10.50
C SER A 129 -14.31 13.99 11.32
N ARG A 130 -15.36 13.22 11.00
CA ARG A 130 -15.71 11.99 11.73
C ARG A 130 -14.60 10.93 11.68
N GLN A 131 -13.97 10.78 10.51
CA GLN A 131 -12.85 9.86 10.30
C GLN A 131 -11.60 10.26 11.09
N ILE A 132 -11.28 11.55 11.11
CA ILE A 132 -10.18 12.12 11.89
C ILE A 132 -10.45 11.96 13.39
N HIS A 133 -11.67 12.19 13.86
CA HIS A 133 -12.04 11.95 15.26
C HIS A 133 -11.89 10.47 15.66
N LEU A 134 -12.16 9.56 14.72
CA LEU A 134 -12.05 8.13 14.96
C LEU A 134 -10.59 7.66 15.03
N THR A 135 -9.74 8.14 14.14
CA THR A 135 -8.36 7.64 13.95
C THR A 135 -7.28 8.51 14.59
N LYS A 136 -7.62 9.74 14.99
CA LYS A 136 -6.73 10.73 15.64
C LYS A 136 -5.36 10.86 14.94
N PRO A 137 -5.35 11.15 13.62
CA PRO A 137 -4.11 11.33 12.89
C PRO A 137 -3.31 12.50 13.43
N VAL A 138 -1.99 12.34 13.45
CA VAL A 138 -1.06 13.42 13.85
C VAL A 138 -0.73 14.34 12.68
N ILE A 139 -0.85 13.85 11.44
CA ILE A 139 -0.51 14.57 10.21
C ILE A 139 -1.51 14.22 9.10
N ALA A 140 -1.71 15.13 8.16
CA ALA A 140 -2.44 14.83 6.92
C ALA A 140 -1.57 15.03 5.67
N PHE A 141 -1.87 14.24 4.65
CA PHE A 141 -1.36 14.40 3.29
C PHE A 141 -2.55 14.63 2.35
N ALA A 142 -2.56 15.75 1.66
CA ALA A 142 -3.68 16.17 0.81
C ALA A 142 -3.17 16.87 -0.45
N THR A 143 -4.06 17.22 -1.36
CA THR A 143 -3.74 18.17 -2.45
C THR A 143 -4.26 19.56 -2.08
N SER A 144 -3.81 20.59 -2.79
CA SER A 144 -4.33 21.96 -2.64
C SER A 144 -5.86 22.03 -2.70
N VAL A 145 -6.49 21.17 -3.51
CA VAL A 145 -7.95 21.11 -3.68
C VAL A 145 -8.66 20.47 -2.49
N THR A 146 -8.09 19.43 -1.88
CA THR A 146 -8.74 18.70 -0.79
C THR A 146 -8.40 19.25 0.59
N ALA A 147 -7.30 20.00 0.72
CA ALA A 147 -6.80 20.51 1.99
C ALA A 147 -7.79 21.41 2.74
N ALA A 148 -8.65 22.15 2.03
CA ALA A 148 -9.65 23.04 2.64
C ALA A 148 -10.69 22.29 3.50
N THR A 149 -10.85 20.99 3.31
CA THR A 149 -11.80 20.16 4.08
C THR A 149 -11.19 19.60 5.37
N LEU A 150 -9.87 19.75 5.55
CA LEU A 150 -9.15 19.19 6.69
C LEU A 150 -9.18 20.16 7.89
N PRO A 151 -9.45 19.64 9.10
CA PRO A 151 -9.20 20.39 10.33
C PRO A 151 -7.70 20.53 10.60
N PHE A 152 -7.35 21.38 11.56
CA PHE A 152 -5.99 21.46 12.08
C PHE A 152 -5.54 20.14 12.71
N LEU A 153 -4.33 19.69 12.40
CA LEU A 153 -3.70 18.50 12.95
C LEU A 153 -2.38 18.84 13.65
N PRO A 154 -1.94 18.05 14.66
CA PRO A 154 -0.75 18.36 15.47
C PRO A 154 0.53 18.66 14.68
N LYS A 155 0.77 17.92 13.60
CA LYS A 155 1.95 18.05 12.71
C LYS A 155 1.60 18.71 11.37
N GLY A 156 0.39 19.27 11.27
CA GLY A 156 -0.10 19.99 10.09
C GLY A 156 -0.50 19.09 8.91
N THR A 157 -0.56 19.73 7.74
CA THR A 157 -0.96 19.12 6.47
C THR A 157 0.14 19.34 5.43
N VAL A 158 0.55 18.27 4.76
CA VAL A 158 1.51 18.30 3.65
C VAL A 158 0.74 18.22 2.33
N LEU A 159 1.01 19.18 1.45
CA LEU A 159 0.39 19.23 0.11
C LEU A 159 1.21 18.41 -0.89
N LEU A 160 0.63 17.33 -1.43
CA LEU A 160 1.29 16.39 -2.34
C LEU A 160 1.59 16.99 -3.71
N ASP A 161 0.79 17.96 -4.14
CA ASP A 161 0.92 18.71 -5.39
C ASP A 161 1.83 19.96 -5.24
N SER A 162 2.50 20.12 -4.10
CA SER A 162 3.38 21.26 -3.84
C SER A 162 4.85 20.97 -4.24
N PRO A 163 5.61 22.00 -4.67
CA PRO A 163 7.05 21.88 -4.89
C PRO A 163 7.82 21.43 -3.64
N GLN A 164 7.30 21.72 -2.45
CA GLN A 164 7.88 21.31 -1.18
C GLN A 164 7.84 19.79 -1.03
N PHE A 165 6.73 19.15 -1.40
CA PHE A 165 6.63 17.69 -1.37
C PHE A 165 7.57 17.02 -2.39
N GLU A 166 7.70 17.59 -3.60
CA GLU A 166 8.69 17.13 -4.58
C GLU A 166 10.12 17.24 -4.04
N SER A 167 10.40 18.30 -3.29
CA SER A 167 11.71 18.49 -2.65
C SER A 167 11.99 17.40 -1.61
N LEU A 168 10.98 16.90 -0.89
CA LEU A 168 11.12 15.78 0.05
C LEU A 168 11.47 14.45 -0.64
N LEU A 169 11.11 14.28 -1.92
CA LEU A 169 11.41 13.06 -2.69
C LEU A 169 12.86 13.03 -3.22
N VAL A 170 13.44 14.20 -3.51
CA VAL A 170 14.73 14.31 -4.21
C VAL A 170 15.86 14.77 -3.29
N SER A 171 15.56 15.56 -2.26
CA SER A 171 16.59 16.14 -1.39
C SER A 171 17.22 15.05 -0.52
N CYS A 172 18.41 14.64 -0.93
CA CYS A 172 19.33 13.89 -0.07
C CYS A 172 20.07 14.90 0.79
N THR A 173 19.49 15.30 1.92
CA THR A 173 20.32 15.94 2.94
C THR A 173 21.12 14.83 3.59
N SER A 174 22.45 14.86 3.47
CA SER A 174 23.30 14.00 4.28
C SER A 174 22.86 14.17 5.75
N PRO A 175 22.73 13.06 6.51
CA PRO A 175 22.48 13.21 7.93
C PRO A 175 23.60 14.09 8.49
N PRO A 176 23.32 15.06 9.38
CA PRO A 176 24.39 15.61 10.20
C PRO A 176 25.10 14.41 10.82
N SER A 177 26.43 14.47 10.94
CA SER A 177 27.34 13.36 11.30
C SER A 177 27.02 12.59 12.60
N HIS A 178 25.92 12.91 13.26
CA HIS A 178 25.42 12.31 14.50
C HIS A 178 24.00 11.71 14.41
N ASP A 179 23.30 11.81 13.27
CA ASP A 179 21.94 11.28 13.11
C ASP A 179 21.99 10.02 12.21
N VAL A 180 22.42 8.90 12.81
CA VAL A 180 22.39 7.60 12.13
C VAL A 180 20.93 7.23 11.93
N PHE A 181 20.48 7.14 10.68
CA PHE A 181 19.16 6.59 10.36
C PHE A 181 19.11 5.15 10.87
N VAL A 182 18.54 4.93 12.05
CA VAL A 182 18.20 3.60 12.56
C VAL A 182 16.81 3.27 12.00
N PRO A 183 16.69 2.28 11.08
CA PRO A 183 15.39 1.88 10.57
C PRO A 183 14.44 1.51 11.72
N ALA A 184 13.16 1.90 11.61
CA ALA A 184 12.17 1.49 12.60
C ALA A 184 11.98 -0.04 12.52
N GLU A 185 11.94 -0.72 13.66
CA GLU A 185 11.59 -2.13 13.71
C GLU A 185 10.08 -2.28 13.54
N VAL A 186 9.65 -2.55 12.31
CA VAL A 186 8.25 -2.75 11.93
C VAL A 186 7.98 -4.24 11.76
N PHE A 187 7.04 -4.78 12.52
CA PHE A 187 6.66 -6.18 12.52
C PHE A 187 5.39 -6.40 11.69
N GLN A 188 5.22 -7.62 11.17
CA GLN A 188 4.06 -7.97 10.36
C GLN A 188 2.72 -7.82 11.10
N ASN A 189 2.71 -7.97 12.42
CA ASN A 189 1.49 -7.83 13.22
C ASN A 189 1.20 -6.36 13.60
N ASP A 190 2.11 -5.43 13.34
CA ASP A 190 1.82 -4.01 13.54
C ASP A 190 0.73 -3.56 12.56
N THR A 191 -0.10 -2.62 13.01
CA THR A 191 -1.10 -1.95 12.18
C THR A 191 -0.42 -1.23 11.02
N ALA A 192 -0.86 -1.50 9.81
CA ALA A 192 -0.40 -0.83 8.60
C ALA A 192 -1.39 0.23 8.14
N ALA A 193 -2.69 -0.09 8.18
CA ALA A 193 -3.72 0.80 7.67
C ALA A 193 -5.00 0.78 8.51
N ILE A 194 -5.71 1.90 8.52
CA ILE A 194 -7.09 1.99 8.99
C ILE A 194 -7.97 2.43 7.82
N LEU A 195 -8.79 1.52 7.31
CA LEU A 195 -9.74 1.77 6.24
C LEU A 195 -11.14 2.02 6.80
N TYR A 196 -12.00 2.68 6.03
CA TYR A 196 -13.35 3.02 6.49
C TYR A 196 -14.41 2.16 5.81
N SER A 197 -15.38 1.70 6.61
CA SER A 197 -16.60 1.07 6.10
C SER A 197 -17.84 1.76 6.68
N SER A 198 -18.91 1.84 5.90
CA SER A 198 -20.19 2.39 6.34
C SER A 198 -20.86 1.54 7.43
N GLY A 199 -20.49 0.25 7.53
CA GLY A 199 -21.12 -0.71 8.44
C GLY A 199 -22.62 -0.89 8.16
N THR A 200 -23.25 -1.87 8.80
CA THR A 200 -24.71 -2.08 8.71
C THR A 200 -25.52 -1.11 9.57
N THR A 201 -24.85 -0.39 10.48
CA THR A 201 -25.46 0.51 11.47
C THR A 201 -25.40 1.99 11.06
N GLY A 202 -24.98 2.30 9.83
CA GLY A 202 -24.86 3.68 9.30
C GLY A 202 -23.71 4.53 9.85
N ARG A 203 -23.14 4.18 11.00
CA ARG A 203 -21.95 4.83 11.56
C ARG A 203 -20.67 4.26 10.94
N VAL A 204 -19.79 5.16 10.48
CA VAL A 204 -18.46 4.78 9.94
C VAL A 204 -17.67 3.99 10.98
N LYS A 205 -17.05 2.89 10.55
CA LYS A 205 -16.15 2.06 11.35
C LYS A 205 -14.77 2.05 10.72
N GLY A 206 -13.74 2.08 11.57
CA GLY A 206 -12.35 1.88 11.19
C GLY A 206 -12.06 0.38 11.15
N VAL A 207 -11.55 -0.10 10.03
CA VAL A 207 -11.09 -1.46 9.81
C VAL A 207 -9.58 -1.42 9.90
N GLU A 208 -9.07 -1.97 10.99
CA GLU A 208 -7.65 -2.09 11.23
C GLU A 208 -7.07 -3.24 10.40
N LEU A 209 -6.03 -2.95 9.62
CA LEU A 209 -5.32 -3.92 8.80
C LEU A 209 -3.83 -3.89 9.17
N THR A 210 -3.29 -5.05 9.47
CA THR A 210 -1.87 -5.25 9.77
C THR A 210 -1.03 -5.35 8.49
N HIS A 211 0.28 -5.18 8.61
CA HIS A 211 1.21 -5.47 7.51
C HIS A 211 1.02 -6.91 6.97
N ARG A 212 0.78 -7.88 7.86
CA ARG A 212 0.55 -9.28 7.51
C ARG A 212 -0.69 -9.47 6.65
N ASN A 213 -1.76 -8.70 6.87
CA ASN A 213 -2.95 -8.78 6.02
C ASN A 213 -2.63 -8.44 4.56
N PHE A 214 -1.85 -7.38 4.34
CA PHE A 214 -1.41 -6.99 3.00
C PHE A 214 -0.39 -7.96 2.40
N VAL A 215 0.59 -8.41 3.19
CA VAL A 215 1.57 -9.42 2.76
C VAL A 215 0.87 -10.69 2.29
N ALA A 216 -0.10 -11.19 3.06
CA ALA A 216 -0.89 -12.37 2.68
C ALA A 216 -1.68 -12.16 1.37
N ALA A 217 -2.29 -11.00 1.20
CA ALA A 217 -3.03 -10.66 -0.02
C ALA A 217 -2.11 -10.62 -1.25
N ILE A 218 -0.96 -9.93 -1.15
CA ILE A 218 0.03 -9.85 -2.22
C ILE A 218 0.61 -11.23 -2.54
N ALA A 219 0.95 -12.02 -1.52
CA ALA A 219 1.45 -13.38 -1.70
C ALA A 219 0.44 -14.25 -2.48
N GLY A 220 -0.84 -14.14 -2.14
CA GLY A 220 -1.97 -14.79 -2.83
C GLY A 220 -2.03 -14.47 -4.32
N VAL A 221 -1.92 -13.19 -4.67
CA VAL A 221 -1.93 -12.72 -6.06
C VAL A 221 -0.66 -13.16 -6.79
N HIS A 222 0.51 -13.00 -6.16
CA HIS A 222 1.81 -13.34 -6.75
C HIS A 222 1.92 -14.83 -7.09
N ALA A 223 1.53 -15.71 -6.15
CA ALA A 223 1.50 -17.15 -6.38
C ALA A 223 0.51 -17.55 -7.49
N GLY A 224 -0.62 -16.83 -7.60
CA GLY A 224 -1.60 -17.04 -8.66
C GLY A 224 -1.13 -16.61 -10.05
N GLY A 225 -0.23 -15.62 -10.13
CA GLY A 225 0.34 -15.14 -11.39
C GLY A 225 1.45 -16.03 -11.97
N GLY A 226 2.15 -16.80 -11.13
CA GLY A 226 3.21 -17.74 -11.55
C GLY A 226 2.69 -19.09 -12.06
N ALA A 227 1.48 -19.48 -11.67
CA ALA A 227 0.86 -20.73 -12.11
C ALA A 227 0.21 -20.59 -13.50
N GLY A 228 1.04 -20.62 -14.54
CA GLY A 228 0.69 -21.15 -15.85
C GLY A 228 -0.52 -20.54 -16.56
N ARG A 229 -0.37 -19.33 -17.12
CA ARG A 229 -0.99 -19.06 -18.43
C ARG A 229 -0.10 -19.74 -19.48
N LYS A 230 -0.18 -21.08 -19.58
CA LYS A 230 0.17 -21.75 -20.84
C LYS A 230 -0.78 -21.13 -21.86
N ARG A 231 -0.30 -20.18 -22.65
CA ARG A 231 -0.96 -19.81 -23.92
C ARG A 231 -1.01 -21.12 -24.68
N SER A 232 -2.18 -21.74 -24.72
CA SER A 232 -2.48 -22.71 -25.74
C SER A 232 -2.19 -22.01 -27.05
N SER A 233 -1.13 -22.44 -27.74
CA SER A 233 -0.93 -22.21 -29.16
C SER A 233 -2.06 -22.94 -29.89
N GLY A 234 -3.25 -22.34 -29.86
CA GLY A 234 -4.38 -22.66 -30.70
C GLY A 234 -4.62 -21.41 -31.54
N GLY A 235 -4.46 -21.55 -32.86
CA GLY A 235 -4.53 -20.47 -33.83
C GLY A 235 -5.83 -19.67 -33.72
N TRP A 236 -5.67 -18.37 -33.89
CA TRP A 236 -6.76 -17.47 -34.24
C TRP A 236 -6.44 -16.97 -35.65
N GLU A 237 -6.75 -17.80 -36.64
CA GLU A 237 -7.21 -17.27 -37.91
C GLU A 237 -8.68 -16.90 -37.74
N GLU A 238 -9.02 -15.72 -38.24
CA GLU A 238 -10.35 -15.17 -38.50
C GLU A 238 -11.35 -15.17 -37.33
N LEU A 239 -11.68 -13.96 -36.88
CA LEU A 239 -13.02 -13.39 -37.07
C LEU A 239 -12.94 -11.90 -36.75
N GLY A 240 -12.78 -11.10 -37.80
CA GLY A 240 -12.88 -9.66 -37.74
C GLY A 240 -14.34 -9.22 -37.69
N VAL A 241 -14.71 -8.48 -36.65
CA VAL A 241 -15.75 -7.44 -36.64
C VAL A 241 -15.49 -6.67 -35.33
N GLY A 242 -15.06 -5.41 -35.29
CA GLY A 242 -15.56 -4.26 -36.03
C GLY A 242 -16.54 -3.51 -35.12
N TRP A 243 -16.03 -2.59 -34.30
CA TRP A 243 -16.84 -1.57 -33.63
C TRP A 243 -16.10 -0.23 -33.69
N GLU A 244 -16.59 0.64 -34.57
CA GLU A 244 -16.27 2.06 -34.63
C GLU A 244 -17.09 2.84 -33.60
N LEU A 245 -16.43 3.88 -33.08
CA LEU A 245 -16.88 5.04 -32.28
C LEU A 245 -17.44 4.81 -30.87
#